data_AF-A0A5A7TWG9-F1
#
_entry.id   AF-A0A5A7TWG9-F1
#
_cell.length_a   1.000
_cell.length_b   1.000
_cell.length_c   1.000
_cell.angle_alpha   90.00
_cell.angle_beta   90.00
_cell.angle_gamma   90.00
#
_symmetry.space_group_name_H-M   'P 1'
#
loop_
_entity.id
_entity.type
_entity.pdbx_description
1 polymer ?
#
loop_
_entity_poly.entity_id
_entity_poly.type
_entity_poly.pdbx_seq_one_letter_code
_entity_poly.pdbx_strand_id
1 'polypeptide(L)'
;MKVNSIDCYQFHVKDLDKEKVVNLQTQECTFKEFQAEQLPCSHAIAAAQDRNINVYSLCAYYYTNECLLAAYAEAVYPVRNQSDWKTSEGYVHMIVLLPKIVKRVGRPKKKRIPSVG
;
A
#
# COMPACT_ATOMS: atom_id res chain seq x y z
N MET A 1 6.98 -21.56 -6.14
CA MET A 1 6.26 -21.74 -4.85
C MET A 1 5.47 -23.04 -4.92
N LYS A 2 5.39 -23.80 -3.83
CA LYS A 2 4.51 -24.99 -3.74
C LYS A 2 3.22 -24.60 -3.02
N VAL A 3 2.07 -24.84 -3.63
CA VAL A 3 0.75 -24.54 -3.07
C VAL A 3 0.11 -25.84 -2.58
N ASN A 4 -0.41 -25.85 -1.36
CA ASN A 4 -1.22 -26.94 -0.83
C ASN A 4 -2.54 -26.35 -0.31
N SER A 5 -3.67 -26.91 -0.76
CA SER A 5 -4.98 -26.47 -0.29
C SER A 5 -5.21 -26.91 1.16
N ILE A 6 -5.69 -25.98 2.00
CA ILE A 6 -6.22 -26.28 3.35
C ILE A 6 -7.72 -26.54 3.22
N ASP A 7 -8.42 -25.63 2.55
CA ASP A 7 -9.83 -25.74 2.21
C ASP A 7 -10.11 -25.08 0.82
N CYS A 8 -11.36 -24.70 0.55
CA CYS A 8 -11.76 -24.07 -0.71
C CYS A 8 -11.16 -22.67 -0.94
N TYR A 9 -10.84 -21.93 0.12
CA TYR A 9 -10.36 -20.54 0.06
C TYR A 9 -8.99 -20.33 0.74
N GLN A 10 -8.53 -21.27 1.56
CA GLN A 10 -7.27 -21.20 2.29
C GLN A 10 -6.20 -22.13 1.72
N PHE A 11 -4.97 -21.61 1.65
CA PHE A 11 -3.82 -22.27 1.04
C PHE A 11 -2.57 -22.11 1.88
N HIS A 12 -1.81 -23.20 2.05
CA HIS A 12 -0.42 -23.17 2.47
C HIS A 12 0.47 -22.99 1.24
N VAL A 13 1.14 -21.85 1.15
CA VAL A 13 2.09 -21.52 0.07
C VAL A 13 3.50 -21.56 0.65
N LYS A 14 4.33 -22.47 0.13
CA LYS A 14 5.74 -22.58 0.49
C LYS A 14 6.61 -21.89 -0.54
N ASP A 15 7.38 -20.91 -0.07
CA ASP A 15 8.37 -20.18 -0.83
C ASP A 15 9.73 -20.33 -0.15
N LEU A 16 10.59 -21.17 -0.74
CA LEU A 16 11.87 -21.60 -0.14
C LEU A 16 11.65 -22.15 1.27
N ASP A 17 12.28 -21.54 2.28
CA ASP A 17 12.17 -21.91 3.70
C ASP A 17 11.03 -21.19 4.44
N LYS A 18 10.23 -20.37 3.74
CA LYS A 18 9.12 -19.63 4.33
C LYS A 18 7.80 -20.25 3.92
N GLU A 19 6.92 -20.41 4.89
CA GLU A 19 5.56 -20.87 4.68
C GLU A 19 4.59 -19.74 5.01
N LYS A 20 3.64 -19.51 4.10
CA LYS A 20 2.60 -18.50 4.23
C LYS A 20 1.23 -19.14 4.10
N VAL A 21 0.27 -18.59 4.83
CA VAL A 21 -1.14 -18.95 4.67
C VAL A 21 -1.81 -17.81 3.93
N VAL A 22 -2.53 -18.16 2.88
CA VAL A 22 -3.30 -17.23 2.06
C VAL A 22 -4.77 -17.61 2.16
N ASN A 23 -5.63 -16.62 2.35
CA ASN A 23 -7.08 -16.76 2.22
C ASN A 23 -7.55 -15.88 1.06
N LEU A 24 -8.03 -16.50 -0.03
CA LEU A 24 -8.48 -15.79 -1.23
C LEU A 24 -9.87 -15.14 -1.05
N GLN A 25 -10.69 -15.61 -0.11
CA GLN A 25 -12.01 -15.04 0.17
C GLN A 25 -11.89 -13.77 1.01
N THR A 26 -11.06 -13.77 2.06
CA THR A 26 -10.81 -12.58 2.88
C THR A 26 -9.73 -11.67 2.29
N GLN A 27 -9.06 -12.10 1.22
CA GLN A 27 -7.94 -11.39 0.57
C GLN A 27 -6.78 -11.12 1.54
N GLU A 28 -6.41 -12.15 2.31
CA GLU A 28 -5.40 -12.05 3.35
C GLU A 28 -4.22 -12.98 3.10
N CYS A 29 -3.02 -12.51 3.45
CA CYS A 29 -1.82 -13.32 3.53
C CYS A 29 -1.15 -13.11 4.89
N THR A 30 -0.52 -14.14 5.46
CA THR A 30 0.23 -13.99 6.72
C THR A 30 1.42 -13.04 6.61
N PHE A 31 1.88 -12.71 5.40
CA PHE A 31 2.88 -11.66 5.17
C PHE A 31 2.30 -10.23 5.20
N LYS A 32 0.97 -10.08 5.25
CA LYS A 32 0.20 -8.83 5.31
C LYS A 32 0.30 -7.89 4.10
N GLU A 33 1.16 -8.19 3.14
CA GLU A 33 1.29 -7.41 1.89
C GLU A 33 -0.04 -7.35 1.11
N PHE A 34 -0.79 -8.44 1.05
CA PHE A 34 -2.09 -8.47 0.36
C PHE A 34 -3.07 -7.48 1.00
N GLN A 35 -3.15 -7.46 2.33
CA GLN A 35 -4.02 -6.53 3.06
C GLN A 35 -3.55 -5.08 2.97
N ALA A 36 -2.23 -4.86 3.01
CA ALA A 36 -1.63 -3.53 3.02
C ALA A 36 -1.77 -2.84 1.65
N GLU A 37 -1.43 -3.55 0.57
CA GLU A 37 -1.46 -3.04 -0.79
C GLU A 37 -2.85 -3.19 -1.44
N GLN A 38 -3.72 -4.03 -0.86
CA GLN A 38 -5.01 -4.42 -1.45
C GLN A 38 -4.86 -4.97 -2.89
N LEU A 39 -3.70 -5.56 -3.14
CA LEU A 39 -3.29 -6.21 -4.38
C LEU A 39 -2.78 -7.61 -4.05
N PRO A 40 -3.06 -8.61 -4.88
CA PRO A 40 -2.56 -9.97 -4.66
C PRO A 40 -1.05 -9.99 -4.53
N CYS A 41 -0.55 -10.40 -3.36
CA CYS A 41 0.88 -10.66 -3.20
C CYS A 41 1.31 -11.90 -3.98
N SER A 42 2.61 -12.15 -4.14
CA SER A 42 3.13 -13.30 -4.90
C SER A 42 2.56 -14.65 -4.44
N HIS A 43 2.31 -14.82 -3.15
CA HIS A 43 1.67 -16.02 -2.59
C HIS A 43 0.19 -16.14 -3.00
N ALA A 44 -0.54 -15.02 -3.00
CA ALA A 44 -1.94 -15.00 -3.42
C ALA A 44 -2.09 -15.25 -4.93
N ILE A 45 -1.16 -14.73 -5.73
CA ILE A 45 -1.08 -15.02 -7.17
C ILE A 45 -0.89 -16.53 -7.40
N ALA A 46 0.05 -17.15 -6.69
CA ALA A 46 0.29 -18.60 -6.80
C ALA A 46 -0.96 -19.42 -6.41
N ALA A 47 -1.62 -19.08 -5.31
CA ALA A 47 -2.85 -19.76 -4.87
C ALA A 47 -4.03 -19.56 -5.85
N ALA A 48 -4.18 -18.36 -6.41
CA ALA A 48 -5.21 -18.07 -7.41
C ALA A 48 -4.99 -18.88 -8.69
N GLN A 49 -3.74 -18.99 -9.15
CA GLN A 49 -3.37 -19.81 -10.31
C GLN A 49 -3.68 -21.30 -10.09
N ASP A 50 -3.39 -21.84 -8.89
CA ASP A 50 -3.70 -23.23 -8.52
C ASP A 50 -5.21 -23.54 -8.60
N ARG A 51 -6.06 -22.54 -8.28
CA ARG A 51 -7.53 -22.64 -8.37
C ARG A 51 -8.12 -22.15 -9.67
N ASN A 52 -7.31 -21.75 -10.65
CA ASN A 52 -7.76 -21.12 -11.89
C ASN A 52 -8.69 -19.90 -11.65
N ILE A 53 -8.42 -19.14 -10.60
CA ILE A 53 -9.10 -17.90 -10.27
C ILE A 53 -8.40 -16.76 -11.01
N ASN A 54 -9.18 -15.85 -11.58
CA ASN A 54 -8.65 -14.64 -12.18
C ASN A 54 -7.97 -13.77 -11.11
N VAL A 55 -6.65 -13.61 -11.18
CA VAL A 55 -5.89 -12.80 -10.21
C VAL A 55 -6.40 -11.36 -10.14
N TYR A 56 -6.83 -10.79 -11.27
CA TYR A 56 -7.33 -9.41 -11.30
C TYR A 56 -8.65 -9.22 -10.56
N SER A 57 -9.46 -10.27 -10.38
CA SER A 57 -10.69 -10.17 -9.57
C SER A 57 -10.42 -10.11 -8.07
N LEU A 58 -9.16 -10.30 -7.65
CA LEU A 58 -8.72 -10.22 -6.26
C LEU A 58 -8.11 -8.86 -5.91
N CYS A 59 -7.96 -7.95 -6.88
CA CYS A 59 -7.52 -6.58 -6.64
C CYS A 59 -8.67 -5.73 -6.08
N ALA A 60 -8.36 -4.77 -5.20
CA ALA A 60 -9.36 -3.80 -4.77
C ALA A 60 -9.86 -2.93 -5.93
N TYR A 61 -11.08 -2.42 -5.78
CA TYR A 61 -11.78 -1.58 -6.77
C TYR A 61 -10.94 -0.38 -7.24
N TYR A 62 -10.13 0.20 -6.36
CA TYR A 62 -9.28 1.37 -6.66
C TYR A 62 -8.30 1.14 -7.82
N TYR A 63 -7.95 -0.11 -8.10
CA TYR A 63 -7.04 -0.49 -9.18
C TYR A 63 -7.75 -0.83 -10.49
N THR A 64 -9.07 -0.65 -10.56
CA THR A 64 -9.84 -0.88 -11.79
C THR A 64 -9.78 0.34 -12.71
N ASN A 65 -9.87 0.08 -14.02
CA ASN A 65 -10.02 1.14 -15.01
C ASN A 65 -11.28 1.98 -14.78
N GLU A 66 -12.35 1.37 -14.26
CA GLU A 66 -13.57 2.08 -13.93
C GLU A 66 -13.32 3.14 -12.85
N CYS A 67 -12.66 2.77 -11.74
CA CYS A 67 -12.31 3.72 -10.68
C CYS A 67 -11.35 4.80 -11.19
N LEU A 68 -10.38 4.44 -12.05
CA LEU A 68 -9.47 5.40 -12.66
C LEU A 68 -10.22 6.42 -13.52
N LEU A 69 -11.10 5.96 -14.41
CA LEU A 69 -11.89 6.84 -15.28
C LEU A 69 -12.83 7.72 -14.46
N ALA A 70 -13.45 7.18 -13.41
CA ALA A 70 -14.30 7.96 -12.51
C ALA A 70 -13.52 9.06 -11.78
N ALA A 71 -12.31 8.76 -11.29
CA ALA A 71 -11.46 9.73 -10.60
C ALA A 71 -11.02 10.91 -11.49
N TYR A 72 -10.89 10.67 -12.81
CA TYR A 72 -10.50 11.67 -13.81
C TYR A 72 -11.66 12.08 -14.73
N ALA A 73 -12.91 11.80 -14.34
CA ALA A 73 -14.07 12.16 -15.15
C ALA A 73 -14.25 13.68 -15.28
N GLU A 74 -13.83 14.42 -14.26
CA GLU A 74 -13.85 15.88 -14.25
C GLU A 74 -12.56 16.49 -14.82
N ALA A 75 -12.70 17.68 -15.42
CA ALA A 75 -11.58 18.39 -15.98
C ALA A 75 -10.65 18.92 -14.87
N VAL A 76 -9.37 18.57 -14.95
CA VAL A 76 -8.33 19.20 -14.13
C VAL A 76 -7.94 20.52 -14.79
N TYR A 77 -8.49 21.62 -14.27
CA TYR A 77 -8.17 22.95 -14.78
C TYR A 77 -6.78 23.40 -14.32
N PRO A 78 -5.96 23.99 -15.21
CA PRO A 78 -4.70 24.58 -14.81
C PRO A 78 -4.94 25.76 -13.86
N VAL A 79 -4.01 25.94 -12.92
CA VAL A 79 -4.00 27.11 -12.05
C VAL A 79 -3.74 28.35 -12.92
N ARG A 80 -4.65 29.33 -12.86
CA ARG A 80 -4.54 30.60 -13.60
C ARG A 80 -3.42 31.48 -13.02
N ASN A 81 -3.11 32.59 -13.68
CA ASN A 81 -2.17 33.55 -13.12
C ASN A 81 -2.65 34.03 -11.74
N GLN A 82 -1.72 34.25 -10.81
CA GLN A 82 -2.00 34.78 -9.48
C GLN A 82 -2.78 36.10 -9.52
N SER A 83 -2.59 36.92 -10.56
CA SER A 83 -3.37 38.15 -10.79
C SER A 83 -4.88 37.90 -10.91
N ASP A 84 -5.27 36.71 -11.37
CA ASP A 84 -6.67 36.35 -11.64
C ASP A 84 -7.33 35.67 -10.44
N TRP A 85 -6.57 35.41 -9.37
CA TRP A 85 -7.07 34.70 -8.20
C TRP A 85 -7.96 35.61 -7.37
N LYS A 86 -9.23 35.24 -7.22
CA LYS A 86 -10.15 35.88 -6.29
C LYS A 86 -9.78 35.50 -4.85
N THR A 87 -8.87 36.25 -4.27
CA THR A 87 -8.33 36.02 -2.92
C THR A 87 -8.82 37.13 -1.99
N SER A 88 -9.27 36.81 -0.77
CA SER A 88 -9.62 37.86 0.21
C SER A 88 -8.35 38.50 0.79
N GLU A 89 -8.43 39.76 1.23
CA GLU A 89 -7.28 40.49 1.81
C GLU A 89 -6.57 39.71 2.93
N GLY A 90 -7.31 38.93 3.72
CA GLY A 90 -6.76 38.11 4.81
C GLY A 90 -5.89 36.94 4.35
N TYR A 91 -6.11 36.41 3.14
CA TYR A 91 -5.29 35.33 2.57
C TYR A 91 -4.04 35.86 1.87
N VAL A 92 -4.13 37.02 1.22
CA VAL A 92 -2.98 37.65 0.53
C VAL A 92 -1.86 37.99 1.52
N HIS A 93 -2.22 38.38 2.74
CA HIS A 93 -1.26 38.72 3.80
C HIS A 93 -0.99 37.56 4.78
N MET A 94 -1.47 36.35 4.48
CA MET A 94 -1.26 35.20 5.35
C MET A 94 0.20 34.74 5.29
N ILE A 95 0.92 34.94 6.39
CA ILE A 95 2.29 34.42 6.53
C ILE A 95 2.21 32.93 6.84
N VAL A 96 2.55 32.08 5.86
CA VAL A 96 2.72 30.64 6.08
C VAL A 96 4.07 30.40 6.74
N LEU A 97 4.07 30.20 8.06
CA LEU A 97 5.27 29.86 8.80
C LEU A 97 5.73 28.44 8.42
N LEU A 98 7.05 28.25 8.35
CA LEU A 98 7.62 26.93 8.16
C LEU A 98 7.17 25.99 9.30
N PRO A 99 6.97 24.70 9.04
CA PRO A 99 6.75 23.71 10.09
C PRO A 99 7.85 23.83 11.15
N LYS A 100 7.47 23.82 12.42
CA LYS A 100 8.46 23.82 13.51
C LYS A 100 9.30 22.55 13.42
N ILE A 101 10.57 22.70 13.01
CA ILE A 101 11.52 21.59 13.00
C ILE A 101 11.96 21.35 14.45
N VAL A 102 11.42 20.28 15.05
CA VAL A 102 11.95 19.75 16.31
C VAL A 102 13.02 18.73 15.97
N LYS A 103 14.24 18.90 16.49
CA LYS A 103 15.26 17.84 16.42
C LYS A 103 14.70 16.60 17.11
N ARG A 104 14.39 15.56 16.34
CA ARG A 104 14.03 14.26 16.91
C ARG A 104 15.21 13.79 17.75
N VAL A 105 14.95 13.37 18.99
CA VAL A 105 15.97 12.75 19.83
C VAL A 105 16.47 11.54 19.06
N GLY A 106 17.74 11.57 18.66
CA GLY A 106 18.33 10.50 17.86
C GLY A 106 18.23 9.16 18.57
N ARG A 107 18.42 8.07 17.82
CA ARG A 107 18.45 6.71 18.38
C ARG A 107 19.39 6.67 19.60
N PRO A 108 18.92 6.23 20.79
CA PRO A 108 19.80 6.07 21.94
C PRO A 108 21.01 5.21 21.56
N LYS A 109 22.21 5.67 21.90
CA LYS A 109 23.43 4.88 21.68
C LYS A 109 23.29 3.57 22.45
N LYS A 110 23.19 2.45 21.74
CA LYS A 110 23.37 1.14 22.37
C LYS A 110 24.82 1.06 22.82
N LYS A 111 25.07 0.85 24.12
CA LYS A 111 26.39 0.45 24.59
C LYS A 111 26.68 -0.91 23.96
N ARG A 112 27.53 -0.96 22.93
CA ARG A 112 28.03 -2.21 22.37
C ARG A 112 29.03 -2.75 23.38
N ILE A 113 28.74 -3.91 23.98
CA ILE A 113 29.74 -4.67 24.71
C ILE A 113 30.61 -5.34 23.64
N PRO A 114 31.92 -5.05 23.55
CA PRO A 114 32.81 -5.76 22.64
C PRO A 114 32.87 -7.24 23.07
N SER A 115 32.86 -8.18 22.12
CA SER A 115 33.21 -9.56 22.43
C SER A 115 34.66 -9.62 22.87
N VAL A 116 34.92 -10.26 24.00
CA VAL A 116 36.29 -10.64 24.38
C VAL A 116 36.68 -11.75 23.41
N GLY A 117 37.70 -11.48 22.59
CA GLY A 117 38.28 -12.49 21.71
C GLY A 117 38.88 -13.65 22.48
#